data_AF-K1UQS6-F1
#
_entry.id   AF-K1UQS6-F1
#
_cell.length_a   1.000
_cell.length_b   1.000
_cell.length_c   1.000
_cell.angle_alpha   90.00
_cell.angle_beta   90.00
_cell.angle_gamma   90.00
#
_symmetry.space_group_name_H-M   'P 1'
#
loop_
_entity.id
_entity.type
_entity.pdbx_description
1 polymer ?
#
loop_
_entity_poly.entity_id
_entity_poly.type
_entity_poly.pdbx_seq_one_letter_code
_entity_poly.pdbx_strand_id
1 'polypeptide(L)' 'MDLQRFAENTRHMIIFDVLTHDSPVGWKGERTRLFLSDIGYEKALDSQANGQIKILSHAKVRNGDLFYDHKEQIR' A
#
# COMPACT_ATOMS: atom_id res chain seq x y z
N MET A 1 -3.68 15.67 -8.40
CA MET A 1 -3.63 15.40 -6.95
C MET A 1 -4.13 14.00 -6.70
N ASP A 2 -3.53 13.24 -5.78
CA ASP A 2 -4.03 11.92 -5.42
C ASP A 2 -5.19 12.10 -4.43
N LEU A 3 -6.43 12.05 -4.92
CA LEU A 3 -7.63 12.37 -4.13
C LEU A 3 -7.92 11.33 -3.04
N GLN A 4 -7.43 10.10 -3.21
CA GLN A 4 -7.74 8.97 -2.31
C GLN A 4 -7.10 9.14 -0.93
N ARG A 5 -5.97 9.86 -0.84
CA ARG A 5 -5.31 10.15 0.44
C ARG A 5 -6.13 11.02 1.39
N PHE A 6 -7.13 11.74 0.86
CA PHE A 6 -8.02 12.62 1.64
C PHE A 6 -9.36 11.97 1.98
N ALA A 7 -9.60 10.72 1.55
CA ALA A 7 -10.81 10.01 1.97
C ALA A 7 -10.81 9.81 3.49
N GLU A 8 -11.99 9.96 4.12
CA GLU A 8 -12.13 9.99 5.58
C GLU A 8 -11.60 8.73 6.28
N ASN A 9 -11.67 7.59 5.59
CA ASN A 9 -11.25 6.29 6.07
C ASN A 9 -9.80 5.95 5.73
N THR A 10 -9.07 6.78 4.97
CA THR A 10 -7.68 6.50 4.61
C THR A 10 -6.77 6.74 5.81
N ARG A 11 -6.01 5.70 6.17
CA ARG A 11 -5.05 5.71 7.29
C ARG A 11 -3.65 5.25 6.88
N HIS A 12 -3.54 4.60 5.73
CA HIS A 12 -2.33 3.95 5.25
C HIS A 12 -2.07 4.28 3.79
N MET A 13 -0.79 4.39 3.44
CA MET A 13 -0.30 4.37 2.08
C MET A 13 0.76 3.28 2.00
N ILE A 14 0.70 2.47 0.95
CA ILE A 14 1.73 1.48 0.66
C ILE A 14 2.20 1.59 -0.78
N ILE A 15 3.48 1.26 -0.99
CA ILE A 15 4.04 0.95 -2.31
C ILE A 15 4.43 -0.52 -2.25
N PHE A 16 4.01 -1.31 -3.25
CA PHE A 16 4.27 -2.74 -3.29
C PHE A 16 4.44 -3.25 -4.71
N ASP A 17 5.16 -4.36 -4.84
CA ASP A 17 5.25 -5.14 -6.08
C ASP A 17 4.22 -6.29 -6.04
N VAL A 18 3.56 -6.55 -7.16
CA VAL A 18 2.66 -7.69 -7.34
C VAL A 18 3.44 -8.88 -7.85
N LEU A 19 3.43 -9.99 -7.12
CA LEU A 19 4.28 -11.16 -7.40
C LEU A 19 3.53 -12.30 -8.09
N THR A 20 2.20 -12.35 -7.97
CA THR A 20 1.35 -13.43 -8.49
C THR A 20 0.25 -12.90 -9.41
N HIS A 21 -0.24 -13.75 -10.34
CA HIS A 21 -1.42 -13.41 -11.16
C HIS A 21 -2.72 -13.48 -10.34
N ASP A 22 -2.72 -14.25 -9.25
CA ASP A 22 -3.87 -14.40 -8.34
C ASP A 22 -3.95 -13.29 -7.28
N SER A 23 -3.20 -12.19 -7.47
CA SER A 23 -3.27 -11.06 -6.56
C SER A 23 -4.67 -10.42 -6.64
N PRO A 24 -5.31 -10.11 -5.50
CA PRO A 24 -6.59 -9.40 -5.50
C PRO A 24 -6.47 -7.95 -5.99
N VAL A 25 -5.23 -7.45 -6.16
CA VAL A 25 -4.92 -6.08 -6.57
C VAL A 25 -3.76 -6.03 -7.58
N GLY A 26 -3.92 -5.25 -8.64
CA GLY A 26 -2.89 -5.00 -9.68
C GLY A 26 -2.58 -6.21 -10.58
N TRP A 27 -1.63 -6.04 -11.49
CA TRP A 27 -1.14 -7.09 -12.39
C TRP A 27 0.24 -7.60 -11.98
N LYS A 28 0.51 -8.89 -12.16
CA LYS A 28 1.83 -9.47 -11.84
C LYS A 28 2.96 -8.69 -12.50
N GLY A 29 3.96 -8.31 -11.71
CA GLY A 29 5.12 -7.53 -12.14
C GLY A 29 4.93 -6.01 -12.02
N GLU A 30 3.72 -5.54 -11.71
CA GLU A 30 3.51 -4.12 -11.46
C GLU A 30 4.00 -3.69 -10.08
N ARG A 31 4.51 -2.45 -10.03
CA ARG A 31 4.72 -1.70 -8.81
C ARG A 31 3.63 -0.66 -8.67
N THR A 32 2.85 -0.75 -7.60
CA THR A 32 1.65 0.07 -7.42
C THR A 32 1.68 0.77 -6.07
N ARG A 33 1.08 1.97 -6.03
CA ARG A 33 0.79 2.72 -4.80
C ARG A 33 -0.70 2.66 -4.50
N LEU A 34 -1.06 2.32 -3.26
CA LEU A 34 -2.46 2.34 -2.80
C LEU A 34 -2.62 3.13 -1.50
N PHE A 35 -3.79 3.76 -1.37
CA PHE A 35 -4.29 4.36 -0.14
C PHE A 35 -5.35 3.45 0.46
N LEU A 36 -5.20 3.13 1.74
CA LEU A 36 -5.97 2.09 2.41
C LEU A 36 -6.51 2.59 3.75
N SER A 37 -7.66 2.05 4.12
CA SER A 37 -8.13 2.04 5.51
C SER A 37 -7.33 1.03 6.34
N ASP A 38 -7.54 1.02 7.66
CA ASP A 38 -6.91 0.01 8.54
C ASP A 38 -7.23 -1.42 8.06
N ILE A 39 -8.51 -1.71 7.76
CA ILE A 39 -8.95 -3.02 7.23
C ILE A 39 -8.28 -3.34 5.88
N GLY A 40 -8.16 -2.35 5.00
CA GLY A 40 -7.49 -2.54 3.72
C GLY A 40 -6.01 -2.88 3.88
N TYR A 41 -5.35 -2.24 4.85
CA TYR A 41 -3.95 -2.51 5.17
C TYR A 41 -3.76 -3.89 5.79
N GLU A 42 -4.63 -4.34 6.70
CA GLU A 42 -4.59 -5.71 7.24
C GLU A 42 -4.69 -6.76 6.13
N LYS A 43 -5.58 -6.56 5.15
CA LYS A 43 -5.68 -7.46 3.98
C LYS A 43 -4.42 -7.44 3.13
N ALA A 44 -3.78 -6.29 2.95
CA ALA A 44 -2.51 -6.20 2.23
C ALA A 44 -1.39 -6.95 2.97
N LEU A 45 -1.37 -6.90 4.31
CA LEU A 45 -0.44 -7.69 5.12
C LEU A 45 -0.68 -9.20 4.96
N ASP A 46 -1.94 -9.64 4.91
CA ASP A 46 -2.28 -11.03 4.63
C ASP A 46 -1.84 -11.47 3.23
N SER A 47 -2.10 -10.67 2.21
CA SER A 47 -1.58 -10.92 0.84
C SER A 47 -0.05 -10.98 0.79
N GLN A 48 0.63 -10.16 1.59
CA GLN A 48 2.08 -10.24 1.71
C GLN A 48 2.53 -11.54 2.41
N ALA A 49 1.86 -11.95 3.48
CA ALA A 49 2.15 -13.21 4.17
C ALA A 49 1.93 -14.43 3.27
N ASN A 50 0.94 -14.37 2.38
CA ASN A 50 0.67 -15.37 1.35
C ASN A 50 1.60 -15.27 0.13
N GLY A 51 2.56 -14.33 0.11
CA GLY A 51 3.54 -14.17 -0.98
C GLY A 51 2.98 -13.60 -2.28
N GLN A 52 1.77 -13.03 -2.26
CA GLN A 52 1.10 -12.47 -3.43
C GLN A 52 1.65 -11.10 -3.81
N ILE A 53 2.06 -10.32 -2.79
CA ILE A 53 2.66 -9.00 -2.95
C ILE A 53 3.87 -8.84 -2.05
N LYS A 54 4.71 -7.85 -2.35
CA LYS A 54 5.79 -7.40 -1.46
C LYS A 54 5.67 -5.91 -1.20
N ILE A 55 5.34 -5.53 0.04
CA ILE A 55 5.31 -4.13 0.45
C ILE A 55 6.75 -3.64 0.59
N LEU A 56 7.04 -2.54 -0.10
CA LEU A 56 8.35 -1.92 -0.19
C LEU A 56 8.43 -0.65 0.65
N SER A 57 7.31 0.04 0.81
CA SER A 57 7.23 1.24 1.63
C SER A 57 5.83 1.37 2.20
N HIS A 58 5.77 1.93 3.40
CA HIS A 58 4.56 2.23 4.11
C HIS A 58 4.64 3.62 4.74
N ALA A 59 3.52 4.33 4.71
CA ALA A 59 3.31 5.55 5.44
C ALA A 59 1.94 5.56 6.13
N LYS A 60 1.89 6.10 7.34
CA LYS A 60 0.63 6.53 7.94
C LYS A 60 0.13 7.79 7.26
N VAL A 61 -1.19 7.87 7.06
CA VAL A 61 -1.87 8.99 6.42
C VAL A 61 -2.74 9.71 7.44
N ARG A 62 -2.56 11.03 7.57
CA ARG A 62 -3.41 11.88 8.43
C ARG A 62 -3.76 13.14 7.67
N ASN A 63 -5.05 13.37 7.41
CA ASN A 63 -5.54 14.52 6.62
C ASN A 63 -4.83 14.68 5.25
N GLY A 64 -4.40 13.56 4.66
CA GLY A 64 -3.65 13.52 3.40
C GLY A 64 -2.13 13.71 3.52
N ASP A 65 -1.62 14.05 4.70
CA ASP A 65 -0.18 14.08 4.98
C ASP A 65 0.37 12.66 5.18
N LEU A 66 1.59 12.42 4.69
CA LEU A 66 2.24 11.11 4.71
C LEU A 66 3.38 11.06 5.73
N PHE A 67 3.31 10.10 6.63
CA PHE A 67 4.31 9.83 7.67
C PHE A 67 4.91 8.45 7.45
N TYR A 68 6.02 8.39 6.72
CA TYR A 68 6.70 7.13 6.38
C TYR A 68 7.34 6.50 7.62
N ASP A 69 7.19 5.18 7.77
CA ASP A 69 7.74 4.43 8.92
C ASP A 69 9.28 4.40 8.89
N HIS A 70 9.86 4.32 7.69
CA HIS A 70 11.30 4.36 7.46
C HIS A 70 11.63 5.26 6.27
N LYS A 71 12.78 5.94 6.32
CA LYS A 71 13.37 6.67 5.18
C LYS A 71 13.93 5.69 4.14
N GLU A 72 13.17 4.68 3.72
CA GLU A 72 13.54 3.94 2.52
C GLU A 72 13.28 4.84 1.31
N GLN A 73 14.36 5.44 0.80
CA GLN A 73 14.38 5.93 -0.56
C GLN A 73 14.17 4.72 -1.47
N ILE A 74 12.93 4.42 -1.83
CA ILE A 74 12.67 3.61 -3.02
C ILE A 74 13.25 4.43 -4.18
N ARG A 75 14.44 4.04 -4.63
CA ARG A 75 15.09 4.55 -5.84
C ARG A 75 14.59 3.79 -7.06
#